data_AF-X1UQG3-F1
#
_entry.id   AF-X1UQG3-F1
#
_cell.length_a   1.000
_cell.length_b   1.000
_cell.length_c   1.000
_cell.angle_alpha   90.00
_cell.angle_beta   90.00
_cell.angle_gamma   90.00
#
_symmetry.space_group_name_H-M   'P 1'
#
loop_
_entity.id
_entity.type
_entity.pdbx_description
1 polymer ?
#
loop_
_entity_poly.entity_id
_entity_poly.type
_entity_poly.pdbx_seq_one_letter_code
_entity_poly.pdbx_strand_id
1 'polypeptide(L)' 'MTELEGLIHYWESVLKEFSYLLGPATLVLIQSTIKYLKQLQDKER' A
#
# COMPACT_ATOMS: atom_id res chain seq x y z
N MET A 1 -3.56 -15.41 6.49
CA MET A 1 -3.21 -14.04 6.09
C MET A 1 -1.71 -13.92 6.16
N THR A 2 -1.03 -13.68 5.04
CA THR A 2 0.44 -13.55 5.03
C THR A 2 0.84 -12.18 5.59
N GLU A 3 2.09 -12.03 6.04
CA GLU A 3 2.62 -10.72 6.46
C GLU A 3 2.49 -9.69 5.34
N LEU A 4 2.66 -10.13 4.09
CA LEU A 4 2.53 -9.30 2.90
C LEU A 4 1.10 -8.79 2.68
N GLU A 5 0.08 -9.65 2.87
CA GLU A 5 -1.33 -9.24 2.84
C GLU A 5 -1.63 -8.19 3.92
N GLY A 6 -1.08 -8.37 5.12
CA GLY A 6 -1.21 -7.41 6.21
C GLY A 6 -0.65 -6.03 5.85
N LEU A 7 0.53 -6.00 5.22
CA LEU A 7 1.16 -4.75 4.77
C LEU A 7 0.36 -4.04 3.68
N ILE A 8 -0.19 -4.79 2.72
CA ILE A 8 -1.05 -4.23 1.67
C ILE A 8 -2.28 -3.57 2.30
N HIS A 9 -2.98 -4.28 3.18
CA HIS A 9 -4.17 -3.75 3.83
C HIS A 9 -3.89 -2.54 4.73
N TYR A 10 -2.76 -2.54 5.44
CA TYR A 10 -2.35 -1.40 6.24
C TYR A 10 -2.23 -0.13 5.37
N TRP A 11 -1.49 -0.19 4.27
CA TRP A 11 -1.29 0.97 3.41
C TRP A 11 -2.57 1.40 2.67
N GLU A 12 -3.42 0.45 2.28
CA GLU A 12 -4.74 0.74 1.73
C GLU A 12 -5.63 1.47 2.76
N SER A 13 -5.60 1.07 4.03
CA SER A 13 -6.31 1.75 5.11
C SER A 13 -5.77 3.17 5.33
N VAL A 14 -4.44 3.34 5.33
CA VAL A 14 -3.81 4.66 5.46
C VAL A 14 -4.26 5.61 4.35
N LEU A 15 -4.32 5.15 3.10
CA LEU A 15 -4.84 5.98 2.00
C LEU A 15 -6.31 6.32 2.18
N LYS A 16 -7.13 5.35 2.60
CA LYS A 16 -8.56 5.55 2.80
C LYS A 16 -8.85 6.56 3.91
N GLU A 17 -8.11 6.51 5.01
CA GLU A 17 -8.37 7.33 6.20
C GLU A 17 -7.64 8.66 6.18
N PHE A 18 -6.45 8.75 5.61
CA PHE A 18 -5.59 9.93 5.78
C PHE A 18 -5.21 10.62 4.47
N SER A 19 -5.70 10.18 3.30
CA SER A 19 -5.29 10.76 2.00
C SER A 19 -5.42 12.29 1.91
N TYR A 20 -6.40 12.88 2.58
CA TYR A 20 -6.61 14.33 2.61
C TYR A 20 -5.58 15.11 3.46
N LEU A 21 -4.85 14.42 4.34
CA LEU A 21 -3.76 14.98 5.15
C LEU A 21 -2.39 14.79 4.51
N LEU A 22 -2.31 13.97 3.47
CA LEU A 22 -1.05 13.60 2.84
C LEU A 22 -0.73 14.53 1.67
N GLY A 23 0.53 14.96 1.60
CA GLY A 23 1.04 15.68 0.45
C GLY A 23 1.03 14.80 -0.82
N PRO A 24 0.98 15.40 -2.02
CA PRO A 24 0.94 14.65 -3.28
C PRO A 24 2.10 13.64 -3.43
N ALA A 25 3.30 14.00 -3.02
CA ALA A 25 4.46 13.11 -3.07
C ALA A 25 4.28 11.88 -2.17
N THR A 26 3.72 12.06 -0.97
CA THR A 26 3.45 10.96 -0.03
C THR A 26 2.35 10.04 -0.55
N LEU A 27 1.30 10.60 -1.16
CA LEU A 27 0.24 9.81 -1.81
C LEU A 27 0.81 8.90 -2.91
N VAL A 28 1.61 9.48 -3.81
CA VAL A 28 2.23 8.73 -4.91
C VAL A 28 3.17 7.65 -4.38
N LEU A 29 3.94 7.95 -3.32
CA LEU A 29 4.82 6.98 -2.69
C LEU A 29 4.02 5.79 -2.14
N ILE A 30 2.98 6.02 -1.33
CA ILE A 30 2.18 4.94 -0.74
C ILE A 30 1.48 4.10 -1.83
N GLN A 31 0.89 4.76 -2.85
CA GLN A 31 0.28 4.05 -3.98
C GLN A 31 1.30 3.17 -4.72
N SER A 32 2.52 3.66 -4.91
CA SER A 32 3.61 2.89 -5.53
C SER A 32 4.06 1.72 -4.64
N THR A 33 4.12 1.92 -3.32
CA THR A 33 4.41 0.86 -2.36
C THR A 33 3.35 -0.25 -2.41
N ILE A 34 2.06 0.08 -2.40
CA ILE A 34 0.98 -0.91 -2.53
C ILE A 34 1.11 -1.69 -3.84
N LYS A 35 1.38 -1.00 -4.95
CA LYS A 35 1.59 -1.64 -6.26
C LYS A 35 2.75 -2.63 -6.22
N TYR A 36 3.87 -2.25 -5.62
CA TYR A 36 5.04 -3.11 -5.49
C TYR A 36 4.76 -4.35 -4.62
N LEU A 37 4.08 -4.17 -3.48
CA LEU A 37 3.72 -5.27 -2.59
C LEU A 37 2.79 -6.28 -3.28
N LYS A 38 1.81 -5.82 -4.06
CA LYS A 38 0.93 -6.69 -4.86
C LYS A 38 1.72 -7.48 -5.92
N GLN A 39 2.66 -6.81 -6.61
CA GLN A 39 3.55 -7.49 -7.55
C GLN A 39 4.46 -8.53 -6.89
N LEU A 40 4.89 -8.30 -5.64
CA LEU A 40 5.66 -9.28 -4.88
C LEU A 40 4.77 -10.49 -4.51
N GLN A 41 3.53 -10.22 -4.09
CA GLN A 41 2.56 -11.27 -3.75
C GLN A 41 2.28 -12.20 -4.94
N ASP A 42 2.12 -11.62 -6.13
CA ASP A 42 1.87 -12.37 -7.36
C ASP A 42 3.08 -13.21 -7.80
N LYS A 43 4.31 -12.84 -7.40
CA LYS A 43 5.53 -13.60 -7.71
C LYS A 43 5.80 -14.75 -6.74
N GLU A 44 5.29 -14.66 -5.52
CA GLU A 44 5.44 -15.70 -4.49
C GLU A 44 4.38 -16.81 -4.62
N ARG A 45 3.41 -16.66 -5.53
CA ARG A 45 2.25 -17.53 -5.71
C ARG A 45 2.40 -18.44 -6.93
#